data_AF-A0A9D6V7C2-F1
#
_entry.id   AF-A0A9D6V7C2-F1
#
_cell.length_a   1.000
_cell.length_b   1.000
_cell.length_c   1.000
_cell.angle_alpha   90.00
_cell.angle_beta   90.00
_cell.angle_gamma   90.00
#
_symmetry.space_group_name_H-M   'P 1'
#
loop_
_entity.id
_entity.type
_entity.pdbx_description
1 polymer ?
#
loop_
_entity_poly.entity_id
_entity_poly.type
_entity_poly.pdbx_seq_one_letter_code
_entity_poly.pdbx_strand_id
1 'polypeptide(L)'
;MQDLQEKRGVEEIDLFVADGLKYLEDEVLKVYPNTDFQKCVIHKMRNILNKTSPKDKSEVAADLKNVFDNFDKDDTIEKALKKIDEFLNKWKNKYPNFKAYFKEGNIEYYFTYIKFAPSVRRMIYTTNSLENLNRQIRKTTRNKLSFESPNRLLDYLFMVIKEFEEKNYMLYPVSNYKYFAKVDKR
;
A
#
# COMPACT_ATOMS: atom_id res chain seq x y z
N MET A 1 -9.00 -10.82 -11.18
CA MET A 1 -8.87 -9.66 -12.11
C MET A 1 -9.76 -9.81 -13.35
N GLN A 2 -9.92 -11.01 -13.90
CA GLN A 2 -10.85 -11.29 -15.02
C GLN A 2 -12.30 -10.82 -14.78
N ASP A 3 -12.87 -11.00 -13.57
CA ASP A 3 -14.22 -10.48 -13.27
C ASP A 3 -14.34 -8.97 -13.53
N LEU A 4 -13.33 -8.18 -13.17
CA LEU A 4 -13.32 -6.74 -13.40
C LEU A 4 -13.28 -6.41 -14.89
N GLN A 5 -12.44 -7.10 -15.65
CA GLN A 5 -12.25 -6.87 -17.08
C GLN A 5 -13.45 -7.34 -17.90
N GLU A 6 -13.83 -8.62 -17.75
CA GLU A 6 -14.76 -9.30 -18.64
C GLU A 6 -16.22 -9.09 -18.25
N LYS A 7 -16.52 -9.07 -16.94
CA LYS A 7 -17.91 -9.00 -16.44
C LYS A 7 -18.33 -7.60 -16.02
N ARG A 8 -17.41 -6.81 -15.48
CA ARG A 8 -17.70 -5.45 -15.01
C ARG A 8 -17.24 -4.35 -15.96
N GLY A 9 -16.54 -4.70 -17.04
CA GLY A 9 -16.17 -3.78 -18.12
C GLY A 9 -15.08 -2.76 -17.76
N VAL A 10 -14.20 -3.08 -16.80
CA VAL A 10 -13.04 -2.23 -16.49
C VAL A 10 -11.98 -2.43 -17.58
N GLU A 11 -11.75 -1.40 -18.39
CA GLU A 11 -10.81 -1.46 -19.51
C GLU A 11 -9.38 -1.16 -19.09
N GLU A 12 -9.18 -0.11 -18.29
CA GLU A 12 -7.86 0.39 -17.90
C GLU A 12 -7.78 0.71 -16.41
N ILE A 13 -6.62 0.42 -15.81
CA ILE A 13 -6.29 0.77 -14.43
C ILE A 13 -4.92 1.46 -14.44
N ASP A 14 -4.84 2.71 -14.00
CA ASP A 14 -3.57 3.44 -13.98
C ASP A 14 -2.62 2.92 -12.89
N LEU A 15 -3.18 2.66 -11.71
CA LEU A 15 -2.44 2.28 -10.51
C LEU A 15 -3.21 1.25 -9.68
N PHE A 16 -2.54 0.16 -9.34
CA PHE A 16 -3.01 -0.81 -8.35
C PHE A 16 -2.21 -0.65 -7.05
N VAL A 17 -2.89 -0.37 -5.94
CA VAL A 17 -2.24 -0.29 -4.61
C VAL A 17 -2.66 -1.48 -3.77
N ALA A 18 -1.70 -2.28 -3.33
CA ALA A 18 -1.98 -3.48 -2.55
C ALA A 18 -1.00 -3.67 -1.39
N ASP A 19 -1.36 -4.52 -0.44
CA ASP A 19 -0.39 -5.07 0.49
C ASP A 19 0.53 -6.09 -0.23
N GLY A 20 1.62 -6.50 0.41
CA GLY A 20 2.63 -7.41 -0.13
C GLY A 20 2.19 -8.88 -0.26
N LEU A 21 1.00 -9.13 -0.81
CA LEU A 21 0.58 -10.47 -1.23
C LEU A 21 1.49 -10.94 -2.35
N LYS A 22 2.10 -12.12 -2.18
CA LYS A 22 3.01 -12.69 -3.19
C LYS A 22 2.24 -12.95 -4.49
N TYR A 23 2.89 -12.64 -5.61
CA TYR A 23 2.39 -12.86 -6.98
C TYR A 23 1.16 -12.04 -7.38
N LEU A 24 0.65 -11.15 -6.52
CA LEU A 24 -0.48 -10.31 -6.88
C LEU A 24 -0.10 -9.33 -7.99
N GLU A 25 1.12 -8.79 -7.95
CA GLU A 25 1.68 -7.98 -9.02
C GLU A 25 1.65 -8.71 -10.37
N ASP A 26 2.10 -9.98 -10.41
CA ASP A 26 2.21 -10.76 -11.63
C ASP A 26 0.82 -11.04 -12.22
N GLU A 27 -0.15 -11.38 -11.38
CA GLU A 27 -1.53 -11.62 -11.81
C GLU A 27 -2.25 -10.36 -12.27
N VAL A 28 -1.95 -9.21 -11.65
CA VAL A 28 -2.48 -7.92 -12.11
C VAL A 28 -1.90 -7.55 -13.45
N LEU A 29 -0.57 -7.65 -13.62
CA LEU A 29 0.12 -7.27 -14.85
C LEU A 29 -0.19 -8.21 -16.02
N LYS A 30 -0.57 -9.47 -15.77
CA LYS A 30 -1.10 -10.36 -16.80
C LYS A 30 -2.40 -9.87 -17.42
N VAL A 31 -3.28 -9.27 -16.62
CA VAL A 31 -4.60 -8.81 -17.06
C VAL A 31 -4.57 -7.35 -17.52
N TYR A 32 -3.80 -6.51 -16.83
CA TYR A 32 -3.64 -5.09 -17.10
C TYR A 32 -2.15 -4.71 -17.20
N PRO A 33 -1.49 -4.99 -18.33
CA PRO A 33 -0.03 -4.86 -18.47
C PRO A 33 0.49 -3.43 -18.35
N ASN A 34 -0.36 -2.43 -18.62
CA ASN A 34 0.00 -1.01 -18.54
C ASN A 34 -0.20 -0.41 -17.14
N THR A 35 -0.69 -1.20 -16.17
CA THR A 35 -0.94 -0.73 -14.80
C THR A 35 0.36 -0.54 -14.02
N ASP A 36 0.51 0.57 -13.30
CA ASP A 36 1.55 0.68 -12.27
C ASP A 36 1.13 -0.07 -11.01
N PHE A 37 2.08 -0.70 -10.30
CA PHE A 37 1.78 -1.43 -9.06
C PHE A 37 2.51 -0.82 -7.86
N GLN A 38 1.77 -0.45 -6.82
CA GLN A 38 2.31 0.04 -5.57
C GLN A 38 2.07 -0.95 -4.43
N LYS A 39 3.15 -1.35 -3.76
CA LYS A 39 3.08 -2.10 -2.49
C LYS A 39 3.01 -1.15 -1.30
N CYS A 40 2.19 -1.49 -0.30
CA CYS A 40 2.00 -0.65 0.87
C CYS A 40 3.30 -0.49 1.68
N VAL A 41 3.79 0.75 1.77
CA VAL A 41 5.00 1.11 2.54
C VAL A 41 4.80 0.89 4.03
N ILE A 42 3.61 1.18 4.56
CA ILE A 42 3.30 1.03 5.99
C ILE A 42 3.44 -0.44 6.43
N HIS A 43 2.93 -1.38 5.64
CA HIS A 43 3.08 -2.80 5.94
C HIS A 43 4.55 -3.24 5.84
N LYS A 44 5.31 -2.71 4.89
CA LYS A 44 6.77 -2.95 4.80
C LYS A 44 7.51 -2.50 6.05
N MET A 45 7.29 -1.25 6.47
CA MET A 45 7.91 -0.69 7.67
C MET A 45 7.52 -1.50 8.91
N ARG A 46 6.23 -1.86 9.05
CA ARG A 46 5.73 -2.68 10.16
C ARG A 46 6.40 -4.04 10.21
N ASN A 47 6.60 -4.70 9.06
CA ASN A 47 7.28 -6.00 8.99
C ASN A 47 8.72 -5.93 9.48
N ILE A 48 9.46 -4.87 9.11
CA ILE A 48 10.83 -4.65 9.58
C ILE A 48 10.83 -4.34 11.08
N LEU A 49 9.98 -3.41 11.54
CA LEU A 49 9.89 -2.99 12.95
C LEU A 49 9.47 -4.12 13.90
N ASN A 50 8.68 -5.07 13.42
CA ASN A 50 8.30 -6.26 14.19
C ASN A 50 9.50 -7.16 14.53
N LYS A 51 10.61 -7.06 13.77
CA LYS A 51 11.86 -7.78 14.02
C LYS A 51 12.93 -6.91 14.69
N THR A 52 12.59 -5.66 15.02
CA THR A 52 13.48 -4.72 15.71
C THR A 52 13.29 -4.82 17.22
N SER A 53 14.39 -4.68 17.97
CA SER A 53 14.34 -4.65 19.44
C SER A 53 13.55 -3.42 19.93
N PRO A 54 12.80 -3.50 21.06
CA PRO A 54 12.07 -2.35 21.57
C PRO A 54 12.90 -1.08 21.78
N LYS A 55 14.18 -1.24 22.17
CA LYS A 55 15.11 -0.12 22.41
C LYS A 55 15.42 0.67 21.14
N ASP A 56 15.50 -0.02 20.00
CA ASP A 56 15.91 0.57 18.72
C ASP A 56 14.71 0.91 17.82
N LYS A 57 13.50 0.45 18.17
CA LYS A 57 12.29 0.61 17.34
C LYS A 57 12.02 2.06 16.94
N SER A 58 12.22 3.01 17.86
CA SER A 58 11.98 4.43 17.58
C SER A 58 12.95 4.97 16.52
N GLU A 59 14.24 4.69 16.68
CA GLU A 59 15.28 5.13 15.75
C GLU A 59 15.15 4.45 14.38
N VAL A 60 14.95 3.14 14.36
CA VAL A 60 14.72 2.38 13.12
C VAL A 60 13.47 2.88 12.40
N ALA A 61 12.40 3.23 13.13
CA ALA A 61 11.18 3.78 12.52
C ALA A 61 11.42 5.16 11.89
N ALA A 62 12.21 6.01 12.53
CA ALA A 62 12.58 7.32 11.99
C ALA A 62 13.44 7.17 10.72
N ASP A 63 14.44 6.29 10.74
CA ASP A 63 15.29 6.05 9.57
C ASP A 63 14.48 5.43 8.42
N LEU A 64 13.63 4.43 8.69
CA LEU A 64 12.73 3.87 7.68
C LEU A 64 11.77 4.91 7.12
N LYS A 65 11.26 5.81 7.95
CA LYS A 65 10.42 6.91 7.48
C LYS A 65 11.19 7.78 6.51
N ASN A 66 12.45 8.13 6.81
CA ASN A 66 13.31 8.91 5.92
C ASN A 66 13.53 8.21 4.57
N VAL A 67 13.77 6.89 4.57
CA VAL A 67 13.91 6.08 3.34
C VAL A 67 12.71 6.25 2.40
N PHE A 68 11.50 6.25 2.96
CA PHE A 68 10.26 6.37 2.19
C PHE A 68 9.70 7.81 2.11
N ASP A 69 10.40 8.80 2.65
CA ASP A 69 10.02 10.21 2.58
C ASP A 69 10.54 10.79 1.25
N ASN A 70 9.79 10.55 0.17
CA ASN A 70 10.14 10.97 -1.20
C ASN A 70 8.98 11.75 -1.84
N PHE A 71 8.52 12.79 -1.15
CA PHE A 71 7.33 13.56 -1.53
C PHE A 71 7.64 14.85 -2.28
N ASP A 72 8.90 15.21 -2.47
CA ASP A 72 9.31 16.44 -3.15
C ASP A 72 9.40 16.24 -4.66
N LYS A 73 9.22 17.33 -5.41
CA LYS A 73 9.18 17.29 -6.88
C LYS A 73 10.45 16.67 -7.48
N ASP A 74 11.61 16.91 -6.88
CA ASP A 74 12.91 16.46 -7.36
C ASP A 74 13.32 15.07 -6.85
N ASP A 75 12.44 14.39 -6.10
CA ASP A 75 12.71 13.02 -5.66
C ASP A 75 12.61 12.03 -6.82
N THR A 76 13.55 11.08 -6.84
CA THR A 76 13.66 10.03 -7.86
C THR A 76 13.79 8.67 -7.19
N ILE A 77 13.46 7.60 -7.92
CA ILE A 77 13.64 6.22 -7.44
C ILE A 77 15.12 5.98 -7.09
N GLU A 78 16.06 6.50 -7.88
CA GLU A 78 17.50 6.39 -7.61
C GLU A 78 17.91 7.00 -6.26
N LYS A 79 17.39 8.19 -5.91
CA LYS A 79 17.63 8.81 -4.61
C LYS A 79 17.06 7.95 -3.47
N ALA A 80 15.87 7.37 -3.68
CA ALA A 80 15.25 6.49 -2.70
C ALA A 80 16.04 5.18 -2.48
N LEU A 81 16.61 4.61 -3.55
CA LEU A 81 17.50 3.44 -3.45
C LEU A 81 18.79 3.77 -2.68
N LYS A 82 19.37 4.96 -2.88
CA LYS A 82 20.52 5.42 -2.07
C LYS A 82 20.18 5.51 -0.58
N LYS A 83 19.00 6.02 -0.22
CA LYS A 83 18.54 6.05 1.18
C LYS A 83 18.44 4.64 1.77
N ILE A 84 18.03 3.63 0.97
CA ILE A 84 18.04 2.22 1.42
C ILE A 84 19.48 1.77 1.73
N ASP A 85 20.44 2.07 0.87
CA ASP A 85 21.84 1.67 1.09
C ASP A 85 22.41 2.33 2.36
N GLU A 86 22.12 3.60 2.61
CA GLU A 86 22.49 4.31 3.83
C GLU A 86 21.86 3.66 5.08
N PHE A 87 20.56 3.36 5.03
CA PHE A 87 19.85 2.66 6.10
C PHE A 87 20.48 1.28 6.39
N LEU A 88 20.74 0.49 5.36
CA LEU A 88 21.35 -0.83 5.49
C LEU A 88 22.77 -0.72 6.04
N ASN A 89 23.55 0.26 5.61
CA ASN A 89 24.90 0.47 6.11
C ASN A 89 24.94 0.84 7.59
N LYS A 90 24.00 1.67 8.06
CA LYS A 90 23.86 2.03 9.48
C LYS A 90 23.53 0.81 10.33
N TRP A 91 22.58 -0.02 9.89
CA TRP A 91 22.04 -1.10 10.72
C TRP A 91 22.66 -2.48 10.49
N LYS A 92 23.54 -2.66 9.49
CA LYS A 92 24.09 -3.98 9.10
C LYS A 92 24.69 -4.80 10.23
N ASN A 93 25.37 -4.16 11.20
CA ASN A 93 26.05 -4.87 12.28
C ASN A 93 25.06 -5.44 13.30
N LYS A 94 23.97 -4.71 13.57
CA LYS A 94 22.97 -5.08 14.59
C LYS A 94 21.82 -5.88 14.00
N TYR A 95 21.45 -5.57 12.75
CA TYR A 95 20.33 -6.16 12.02
C TYR A 95 20.75 -6.57 10.60
N PRO A 96 21.67 -7.55 10.44
CA PRO A 96 22.12 -8.01 9.13
C PRO A 96 20.96 -8.51 8.23
N ASN A 97 19.90 -9.02 8.86
CA ASN A 97 18.69 -9.51 8.18
C ASN A 97 17.86 -8.41 7.50
N PHE A 98 18.08 -7.11 7.80
CA PHE A 98 17.34 -6.03 7.13
C PHE A 98 17.54 -6.07 5.61
N LYS A 99 18.73 -6.46 5.13
CA LYS A 99 19.01 -6.59 3.69
C LYS A 99 18.03 -7.51 2.98
N ALA A 100 17.56 -8.57 3.64
CA ALA A 100 16.61 -9.51 3.04
C ALA A 100 15.27 -8.84 2.69
N TYR A 101 14.84 -7.84 3.46
CA TYR A 101 13.61 -7.11 3.18
C TYR A 101 13.71 -6.23 1.94
N PHE A 102 14.90 -5.85 1.47
CA PHE A 102 15.08 -5.00 0.30
C PHE A 102 15.59 -5.75 -0.94
N LYS A 103 15.95 -7.03 -0.80
CA LYS A 103 16.56 -7.85 -1.86
C LYS A 103 15.58 -8.43 -2.87
N GLU A 104 14.30 -8.55 -2.52
CA GLU A 104 13.29 -9.07 -3.43
C GLU A 104 13.18 -8.11 -4.62
N GLY A 105 13.23 -8.60 -5.86
CA GLY A 105 13.21 -7.83 -7.13
C GLY A 105 11.95 -7.00 -7.40
N ASN A 106 11.25 -6.64 -6.32
CA ASN A 106 9.98 -5.98 -6.21
C ASN A 106 10.10 -4.68 -5.38
N ILE A 107 11.33 -4.24 -5.06
CA ILE A 107 11.55 -3.06 -4.23
C ILE A 107 11.01 -1.78 -4.89
N GLU A 108 11.06 -1.72 -6.22
CA GLU A 108 10.54 -0.59 -7.00
C GLU A 108 9.04 -0.39 -6.82
N TYR A 109 8.27 -1.46 -6.57
CA TYR A 109 6.84 -1.35 -6.26
C TYR A 109 6.58 -0.60 -4.96
N TYR A 110 7.55 -0.48 -4.04
CA TYR A 110 7.40 0.36 -2.85
C TYR A 110 7.62 1.85 -3.14
N PHE A 111 8.20 2.21 -4.29
CA PHE A 111 8.52 3.59 -4.69
C PHE A 111 7.74 4.06 -5.92
N THR A 112 6.77 3.28 -6.40
CA THR A 112 5.98 3.61 -7.60
C THR A 112 5.23 4.92 -7.45
N TYR A 113 4.84 5.31 -6.23
CA TYR A 113 4.25 6.62 -5.94
C TYR A 113 5.10 7.80 -6.40
N ILE A 114 6.43 7.67 -6.50
CA ILE A 114 7.33 8.76 -6.94
C ILE A 114 7.02 9.19 -8.38
N LYS A 115 6.50 8.28 -9.21
CA LYS A 115 6.08 8.55 -10.59
C LYS A 115 4.89 9.52 -10.69
N PHE A 116 4.16 9.72 -9.59
CA PHE A 116 2.96 10.55 -9.54
C PHE A 116 3.26 11.94 -8.96
N ALA A 117 2.34 12.89 -9.18
CA ALA A 117 2.47 14.27 -8.70
C ALA A 117 2.67 14.33 -7.17
N PRO A 118 3.55 15.22 -6.65
CA PRO A 118 3.82 15.39 -5.21
C PRO A 118 2.57 15.43 -4.31
N SER A 119 1.49 16.07 -4.79
CA SER A 119 0.23 16.23 -4.07
C SER A 119 -0.51 14.92 -3.79
N VAL A 120 -0.32 13.88 -4.61
CA VAL A 120 -0.99 12.57 -4.43
C VAL A 120 -0.08 11.50 -3.83
N ARG A 121 1.25 11.71 -3.81
CA ARG A 121 2.21 10.71 -3.31
C ARG A 121 1.91 10.24 -1.89
N ARG A 122 1.55 11.17 -0.99
CA ARG A 122 1.20 10.86 0.42
C ARG A 122 -0.03 9.96 0.54
N MET A 123 -0.94 10.04 -0.43
CA MET A 123 -2.14 9.20 -0.49
C MET A 123 -1.85 7.81 -1.04
N ILE A 124 -0.94 7.72 -2.00
CA ILE A 124 -0.58 6.44 -2.63
C ILE A 124 0.28 5.59 -1.69
N TYR A 125 1.25 6.19 -0.97
CA TYR A 125 2.19 5.41 -0.17
C TYR A 125 1.58 4.83 1.12
N THR A 126 0.48 5.39 1.63
CA THR A 126 -0.26 4.84 2.78
C THR A 126 -1.62 4.30 2.37
N THR A 127 -1.99 3.14 2.91
CA THR A 127 -3.35 2.61 2.80
C THR A 127 -4.21 3.02 3.99
N ASN A 128 -3.99 4.21 4.58
CA ASN A 128 -4.68 4.64 5.80
C ASN A 128 -6.21 4.71 5.61
N SER A 129 -6.66 5.14 4.42
CA SER A 129 -8.08 5.13 4.04
C SER A 129 -8.69 3.72 4.15
N LEU A 130 -7.92 2.70 3.79
CA LEU A 130 -8.29 1.27 3.90
C LEU A 130 -8.16 0.74 5.33
N GLU A 131 -7.18 1.20 6.11
CA GLU A 131 -7.00 0.78 7.51
C GLU A 131 -8.21 1.15 8.37
N ASN A 132 -8.86 2.29 8.11
CA ASN A 132 -10.10 2.69 8.78
C ASN A 132 -11.26 1.73 8.49
N LEU A 133 -11.46 1.36 7.21
CA LEU A 133 -12.48 0.38 6.83
C LEU A 133 -12.16 -0.98 7.46
N ASN A 134 -10.91 -1.45 7.38
CA ASN A 134 -10.47 -2.71 7.99
C ASN A 134 -10.67 -2.72 9.51
N ARG A 135 -10.42 -1.60 10.18
CA ARG A 135 -10.69 -1.44 11.62
C ARG A 135 -12.19 -1.55 11.90
N GLN A 136 -13.03 -0.91 11.10
CA GLN A 136 -14.48 -0.99 11.25
C GLN A 136 -14.97 -2.42 11.06
N ILE A 137 -14.52 -3.11 10.01
CA ILE A 137 -14.83 -4.52 9.74
C ILE A 137 -14.41 -5.40 10.93
N ARG A 138 -13.17 -5.26 11.44
CA ARG A 138 -12.72 -6.03 12.61
C ARG A 138 -13.54 -5.73 13.85
N LYS A 139 -13.91 -4.47 14.08
CA LYS A 139 -14.72 -4.07 15.24
C LYS A 139 -16.10 -4.71 15.21
N THR A 140 -16.76 -4.70 14.06
CA THR A 140 -18.12 -5.23 13.90
C THR A 140 -18.15 -6.76 13.93
N THR A 141 -17.14 -7.42 13.35
CA THR A 141 -17.06 -8.89 13.36
C THR A 141 -16.53 -9.47 14.67
N ARG A 142 -15.74 -8.74 15.47
CA ARG A 142 -15.16 -9.25 16.73
C ARG A 142 -16.19 -9.80 17.72
N ASN A 143 -17.40 -9.22 17.74
CA ASN A 143 -18.47 -9.64 18.65
C ASN A 143 -19.34 -10.78 18.09
N LYS A 144 -19.03 -11.28 16.88
CA LYS A 144 -19.71 -12.42 16.25
C LYS A 144 -18.81 -13.65 16.40
N LEU A 145 -19.21 -14.60 17.24
CA LEU A 145 -18.43 -15.82 17.51
C LEU A 145 -18.35 -16.74 16.29
N SER A 146 -19.43 -16.84 15.51
CA SER A 146 -19.49 -17.60 14.27
C SER A 146 -20.59 -17.06 13.35
N PHE A 147 -20.54 -17.46 12.08
CA PHE A 147 -21.61 -17.25 11.12
C PHE A 147 -22.15 -18.61 10.67
N GLU A 148 -23.47 -18.70 10.46
CA GLU A 148 -24.14 -19.94 10.03
C GLU A 148 -23.69 -20.41 8.65
N SER A 149 -23.29 -19.50 7.77
CA SER A 149 -22.77 -19.80 6.44
C SER A 149 -21.83 -18.70 5.94
N PRO A 150 -20.98 -18.99 4.94
CA PRO A 150 -20.15 -17.98 4.28
C PRO A 150 -20.96 -16.83 3.67
N ASN A 151 -22.15 -17.10 3.14
CA ASN A 151 -23.00 -16.06 2.55
C ASN A 151 -23.48 -15.05 3.60
N ARG A 152 -23.81 -15.51 4.83
CA ARG A 152 -24.19 -14.60 5.92
C ARG A 152 -23.05 -13.67 6.33
N LEU A 153 -21.80 -14.14 6.24
CA LEU A 153 -20.63 -13.28 6.45
C LEU A 153 -20.54 -12.23 5.32
N LEU A 154 -20.71 -12.63 4.05
CA LEU A 154 -20.66 -11.71 2.92
C LEU A 154 -21.75 -10.64 2.99
N ASP A 155 -23.00 -11.02 3.30
CA ASP A 155 -24.11 -10.08 3.48
C ASP A 155 -23.82 -9.09 4.61
N TYR A 156 -23.28 -9.58 5.73
CA TYR A 156 -22.93 -8.75 6.86
C TYR A 156 -21.79 -7.76 6.52
N LEU A 157 -20.75 -8.24 5.84
CA LEU A 157 -19.64 -7.40 5.38
C LEU A 157 -20.13 -6.35 4.38
N PHE A 158 -21.01 -6.72 3.46
CA PHE A 158 -21.62 -5.79 2.50
C PHE A 158 -22.34 -4.65 3.23
N MET A 159 -23.16 -4.96 4.23
CA MET A 159 -23.85 -3.94 5.02
C MET A 159 -22.89 -3.00 5.75
N VAL A 160 -21.83 -3.55 6.36
CA VAL A 160 -20.80 -2.74 7.05
C VAL A 160 -20.05 -1.84 6.08
N ILE A 161 -19.67 -2.35 4.90
CA ILE A 161 -18.96 -1.58 3.87
C ILE A 161 -19.86 -0.47 3.34
N LYS A 162 -21.13 -0.78 3.03
CA LYS A 162 -22.10 0.20 2.52
C LYS A 162 -22.32 1.34 3.52
N GLU A 163 -22.57 1.03 4.79
CA GLU A 163 -22.75 2.04 5.83
C GLU A 163 -21.49 2.90 6.01
N PHE A 164 -20.31 2.28 5.93
CA PHE A 164 -19.04 3.00 6.01
C PHE A 164 -18.86 3.94 4.82
N GLU A 165 -19.15 3.49 3.60
CA GLU A 165 -19.03 4.27 2.38
C GLU A 165 -19.92 5.51 2.42
N GLU A 166 -21.21 5.33 2.79
CA GLU A 166 -22.19 6.41 2.94
C GLU A 166 -21.72 7.48 3.94
N LYS A 167 -21.12 7.06 5.07
CA LYS A 167 -20.70 7.99 6.15
C LYS A 167 -19.31 8.58 5.96
N ASN A 168 -18.49 8.05 5.05
CA ASN A 168 -17.10 8.45 4.91
C ASN A 168 -16.75 8.85 3.49
N TYR A 169 -16.74 7.89 2.55
CA TYR A 169 -16.21 8.14 1.21
C TYR A 169 -17.16 8.98 0.35
N MET A 170 -18.47 8.82 0.51
CA MET A 170 -19.46 9.63 -0.22
C MET A 170 -19.56 11.06 0.34
N LEU A 171 -19.41 11.24 1.66
CA LEU A 171 -19.46 12.56 2.29
C LEU A 171 -18.15 13.35 2.14
N TYR A 172 -17.02 12.65 2.17
CA TYR A 172 -15.68 13.25 2.09
C TYR A 172 -14.92 12.67 0.89
N PRO A 173 -15.32 13.04 -0.34
CA PRO A 173 -14.66 12.52 -1.53
C PRO A 173 -13.19 12.95 -1.56
N VAL A 174 -12.38 12.05 -2.08
CA VAL A 174 -10.93 12.23 -2.15
C VAL A 174 -10.60 13.28 -3.22
N SER A 175 -10.43 14.53 -2.79
CA SER A 175 -10.29 15.67 -3.70
C SER A 175 -8.94 15.75 -4.44
N ASN A 176 -7.90 15.06 -3.94
CA ASN A 176 -6.58 15.10 -4.58
C ASN A 176 -6.53 14.31 -5.91
N TYR A 177 -7.55 13.51 -6.24
CA TYR A 177 -7.59 12.82 -7.53
C TYR A 177 -7.58 13.78 -8.73
N LYS A 178 -7.98 15.04 -8.56
CA LYS A 178 -7.84 16.07 -9.61
C LYS A 178 -6.38 16.34 -10.00
N TYR A 179 -5.42 15.97 -9.15
CA TYR A 179 -3.99 16.06 -9.41
C TYR A 179 -3.36 14.73 -9.80
N PHE A 180 -4.17 13.68 -9.95
CA PHE A 180 -3.75 12.35 -10.39
C PHE A 180 -3.49 12.32 -11.89
N ALA A 181 -3.10 13.45 -12.49
CA ALA A 181 -2.93 13.63 -13.93
C ALA A 181 -2.31 12.36 -14.53
N LYS A 182 -3.00 11.79 -15.53
CA LYS A 182 -2.56 10.57 -16.22
C LYS A 182 -1.06 10.69 -16.42
N VAL A 183 -0.31 9.74 -15.88
CA VAL A 183 1.06 9.55 -16.34
C VAL A 183 0.93 9.44 -17.85
N ASP A 184 1.51 10.38 -18.61
CA ASP A 184 1.54 10.30 -20.07
C ASP A 184 2.27 9.01 -20.44
N LYS A 185 1.53 7.90 -20.49
CA LYS A 185 2.00 6.60 -20.91
C LYS A 185 1.88 6.63 -22.44
N ARG A 186 3.02 6.88 -23.08
CA ARG A 186 3.21 6.69 -24.52
C ARG A 186 2.93 5.24 -24.92
#